data_AF-A0A219B7U8-F1
#
_entry.id   AF-A0A219B7U8-F1
#
_cell.length_a   1.000
_cell.length_b   1.000
_cell.length_c   1.000
_cell.angle_alpha   90.00
_cell.angle_beta   90.00
_cell.angle_gamma   90.00
#
_symmetry.space_group_name_H-M   'P 1'
#
loop_
_entity.id
_entity.type
_entity.pdbx_description
1 polymer ?
#
loop_
_entity_poly.entity_id
_entity_poly.type
_entity_poly.pdbx_seq_one_letter_code
_entity_poly.pdbx_strand_id
1 'polypeptide(L)'
;MEAVVLRPDSASALLELLDERAETALEGLAGVAEGHSADPNRYVAELSHFLGLLHGETPSVLDIVAASAPQLSRRLEAACAQLSADRRWLAQLSVKTGHLVELSGLSESEFAVRNLRTAMMTLAQSQRQGCGLGVALGVLSDWPKLRAALDLAGTLAFSAGWPSPETGWPQGARHTLLDEVEGAFAALPTARAVSFGAGQWLQVHAQLLRLVDARCGHSVVSS
;
A
#
# COMPACT_ATOMS: atom_id res chain seq x y z
N MET A 1 4.52 -13.15 15.05
CA MET A 1 4.59 -12.23 13.90
C MET A 1 5.91 -11.48 14.03
N GLU A 2 6.91 -11.88 13.25
CA GLU A 2 8.24 -11.27 13.33
C GLU A 2 8.19 -9.92 12.60
N ALA A 3 8.53 -8.84 13.30
CA ALA A 3 8.61 -7.53 12.67
C ALA A 3 9.72 -7.58 11.60
N VAL A 4 9.39 -7.27 10.35
CA VAL A 4 10.42 -7.12 9.31
C VAL A 4 11.28 -5.92 9.68
N VAL A 5 12.51 -6.20 10.09
CA VAL A 5 13.51 -5.18 10.43
C VAL A 5 14.38 -4.94 9.21
N LEU A 6 14.10 -3.86 8.48
CA LEU A 6 14.99 -3.38 7.43
C LEU A 6 16.27 -2.83 8.07
N ARG A 7 17.43 -3.27 7.58
CA ARG A 7 18.76 -2.80 8.00
C ARG A 7 19.58 -2.32 6.80
N PRO A 8 19.14 -1.26 6.12
CA PRO A 8 19.90 -0.69 5.01
C PRO A 8 21.10 0.13 5.53
N ASP A 9 22.20 0.07 4.80
CA ASP A 9 23.39 0.89 5.10
C ASP A 9 23.31 2.29 4.44
N SER A 10 22.35 2.51 3.54
CA SER A 10 22.13 3.79 2.84
C SER A 10 20.67 3.97 2.43
N ALA A 11 20.31 5.20 2.02
CA ALA A 11 18.99 5.49 1.48
C ALA A 11 18.70 4.69 0.18
N SER A 12 19.70 4.54 -0.70
CA SER A 12 19.59 3.72 -1.92
C SER A 12 19.32 2.26 -1.59
N ALA A 13 20.08 1.68 -0.65
CA ALA A 13 19.88 0.30 -0.21
C ALA A 13 18.49 0.11 0.42
N LEU A 14 17.97 1.14 1.12
CA LEU A 14 16.59 1.10 1.61
C LEU A 14 15.60 1.04 0.45
N LEU A 15 15.76 1.84 -0.60
CA LEU A 15 14.85 1.82 -1.75
C LEU A 15 14.82 0.47 -2.45
N GLU A 16 15.99 -0.13 -2.69
CA GLU A 16 16.11 -1.46 -3.31
C GLU A 16 15.36 -2.51 -2.49
N LEU A 17 15.56 -2.52 -1.17
CA LEU A 17 14.86 -3.41 -0.26
C LEU A 17 13.34 -3.17 -0.25
N LEU A 18 12.89 -1.92 -0.35
CA LEU A 18 11.46 -1.61 -0.43
C LEU A 18 10.87 -2.09 -1.77
N ASP A 19 11.61 -1.91 -2.86
CA ASP A 19 11.16 -2.34 -4.19
C ASP A 19 11.01 -3.87 -4.26
N GLU A 20 12.03 -4.61 -3.83
CA GLU A 20 12.02 -6.08 -3.76
C GLU A 20 10.85 -6.58 -2.91
N ARG A 21 10.67 -5.99 -1.72
CA ARG A 21 9.61 -6.42 -0.79
C ARG A 21 8.21 -6.11 -1.30
N ALA A 22 8.02 -4.97 -1.95
CA ALA A 22 6.75 -4.63 -2.59
C ALA A 22 6.44 -5.61 -3.72
N GLU A 23 7.43 -5.97 -4.54
CA GLU A 23 7.28 -6.94 -5.62
C GLU A 23 6.92 -8.34 -5.10
N THR A 24 7.65 -8.84 -4.10
CA THR A 24 7.32 -10.13 -3.46
C THR A 24 5.90 -10.14 -2.89
N ALA A 25 5.45 -9.04 -2.26
CA ALA A 25 4.10 -8.98 -1.71
C ALA A 25 3.00 -9.07 -2.80
N LEU A 26 3.31 -8.65 -4.02
CA LEU A 26 2.38 -8.60 -5.15
C LEU A 26 2.33 -9.90 -5.96
N GLU A 27 3.14 -10.91 -5.66
CA GLU A 27 3.19 -12.18 -6.41
C GLU A 27 1.81 -12.85 -6.55
N GLY A 28 1.02 -12.89 -5.47
CA GLY A 28 -0.33 -13.46 -5.51
C GLY A 28 -1.24 -12.73 -6.50
N LEU A 29 -1.25 -11.40 -6.45
CA LEU A 29 -2.03 -10.55 -7.35
C LEU A 29 -1.52 -10.61 -8.81
N ALA A 30 -0.21 -10.70 -9.01
CA ALA A 30 0.38 -10.93 -10.33
C ALA A 30 -0.09 -12.27 -10.91
N GLY A 31 -0.11 -13.32 -10.09
CA GLY A 31 -0.66 -14.63 -10.47
C GLY A 31 -2.11 -14.57 -10.93
N VAL A 32 -2.93 -13.67 -10.37
CA VAL A 32 -4.32 -13.45 -10.84
C VAL A 32 -4.33 -12.91 -12.27
N ALA A 33 -3.49 -11.92 -12.57
CA ALA A 33 -3.37 -11.35 -13.92
C ALA A 33 -2.81 -12.36 -14.93
N GLU A 34 -1.98 -13.30 -14.49
CA GLU A 34 -1.42 -14.36 -15.33
C GLU A 34 -2.37 -15.55 -15.55
N GLY A 35 -3.56 -15.55 -14.91
CA GLY A 35 -4.55 -16.61 -15.05
C GLY A 35 -4.34 -17.79 -14.10
N HIS A 36 -3.51 -17.65 -13.07
CA HIS A 36 -3.30 -18.66 -12.01
C HIS A 36 -4.41 -18.64 -10.94
N SER A 37 -5.44 -17.80 -11.11
CA SER A 37 -6.60 -17.74 -10.22
C SER A 37 -7.77 -18.55 -10.72
N ALA A 38 -8.33 -19.41 -9.84
CA ALA A 38 -9.56 -20.14 -10.10
C ALA A 38 -10.79 -19.21 -10.16
N ASP A 39 -10.75 -18.08 -9.44
CA ASP A 39 -11.80 -17.05 -9.44
C ASP A 39 -11.17 -15.64 -9.40
N PRO A 40 -10.69 -15.11 -10.54
CA PRO A 40 -10.05 -13.80 -10.60
C PRO A 40 -11.00 -12.67 -10.26
N ASN A 41 -12.30 -12.82 -10.55
CA ASN A 41 -13.31 -11.80 -10.29
C ASN A 41 -13.52 -11.61 -8.79
N ARG A 42 -13.64 -12.72 -8.05
CA ARG A 42 -13.75 -12.69 -6.58
C ARG A 42 -12.50 -12.13 -5.93
N TYR A 43 -11.31 -12.52 -6.40
CA TYR A 43 -10.06 -11.98 -5.88
C TYR A 43 -10.00 -10.45 -5.98
N VAL A 44 -10.27 -9.93 -7.17
CA VAL A 44 -10.28 -8.48 -7.42
C VAL A 44 -11.37 -7.79 -6.59
N ALA A 45 -12.54 -8.43 -6.40
CA ALA A 45 -13.61 -7.90 -5.57
C ALA A 45 -13.22 -7.78 -4.09
N GLU A 46 -12.68 -8.85 -3.51
CA GLU A 46 -12.19 -8.91 -2.13
C GLU A 46 -11.08 -7.88 -1.90
N LEU A 47 -10.09 -7.82 -2.79
CA LEU A 47 -9.00 -6.85 -2.69
C LEU A 47 -9.52 -5.41 -2.77
N SER A 48 -10.43 -5.11 -3.70
CA SER A 48 -11.03 -3.78 -3.84
C SER A 48 -11.82 -3.38 -2.59
N HIS A 49 -12.59 -4.30 -2.01
CA HIS A 49 -13.34 -4.09 -0.77
C HIS A 49 -12.44 -3.71 0.39
N PHE A 50 -11.42 -4.52 0.66
CA PHE A 50 -10.53 -4.28 1.80
C PHE A 50 -9.59 -3.09 1.59
N LEU A 51 -9.19 -2.78 0.36
CA LEU A 51 -8.50 -1.52 0.06
C LEU A 51 -9.38 -0.31 0.29
N GLY A 52 -10.69 -0.42 -0.01
CA GLY A 52 -11.69 0.58 0.36
C GLY A 52 -11.75 0.80 1.87
N LEU A 53 -11.72 -0.27 2.68
CA LEU A 53 -11.66 -0.15 4.14
C LEU A 53 -10.34 0.45 4.64
N LEU A 54 -9.21 0.13 3.99
CA LEU A 54 -7.90 0.61 4.40
C LEU A 54 -7.68 2.09 4.06
N HIS A 55 -8.01 2.51 2.84
CA HIS A 55 -7.68 3.83 2.27
C HIS A 55 -8.88 4.76 2.06
N GLY A 56 -10.12 4.27 2.22
CA GLY A 56 -11.35 5.01 1.88
C GLY A 56 -11.68 6.20 2.78
N GLU A 57 -11.13 6.26 3.98
CA GLU A 57 -11.39 7.33 4.95
C GLU A 57 -10.34 8.45 4.90
N THR A 58 -10.76 9.68 5.21
CA THR A 58 -9.90 10.87 5.36
C THR A 58 -9.63 11.19 6.84
N PRO A 59 -8.46 11.73 7.22
CA PRO A 59 -7.30 11.98 6.37
C PRO A 59 -6.60 10.69 5.94
N SER A 60 -5.90 10.73 4.81
CA SER A 60 -4.98 9.65 4.43
C SER A 60 -3.70 9.71 5.27
N VAL A 61 -2.86 8.67 5.17
CA VAL A 61 -1.55 8.66 5.82
C VAL A 61 -0.63 9.77 5.32
N LEU A 62 -0.63 10.03 4.00
CA LEU A 62 0.18 11.11 3.45
C LEU A 62 -0.31 12.48 3.92
N ASP A 63 -1.63 12.66 4.11
CA ASP A 63 -2.19 13.89 4.69
C ASP A 63 -1.69 14.11 6.12
N ILE A 64 -1.64 13.04 6.94
CA ILE A 64 -1.12 13.11 8.31
C ILE A 64 0.38 13.43 8.33
N VAL A 65 1.17 12.77 7.47
CA VAL A 65 2.61 13.04 7.40
C VAL A 65 2.87 14.47 6.92
N ALA A 66 2.16 14.94 5.90
CA ALA A 66 2.29 16.30 5.38
C ALA A 66 1.91 17.35 6.44
N ALA A 67 0.87 17.09 7.24
CA ALA A 67 0.45 17.98 8.32
C ALA A 67 1.43 18.01 9.50
N SER A 68 2.06 16.88 9.82
CA SER A 68 3.02 16.77 10.93
C SER A 68 4.45 17.18 10.57
N ALA A 69 4.78 17.22 9.28
CA ALA A 69 6.08 17.62 8.76
C ALA A 69 5.92 18.70 7.65
N PRO A 70 5.74 19.98 8.00
CA PRO A 70 5.51 21.06 7.03
C PRO A 70 6.58 21.18 5.95
N GLN A 71 7.84 20.83 6.26
CA GLN A 71 8.95 20.79 5.30
C GLN A 71 8.76 19.75 4.17
N LEU A 72 7.94 18.72 4.41
CA LEU A 72 7.59 17.69 3.43
C LEU A 72 6.29 18.03 2.68
N SER A 73 5.47 18.94 3.19
CA SER A 73 4.12 19.21 2.67
C SER A 73 4.10 19.51 1.17
N ARG A 74 4.93 20.43 0.69
CA ARG A 74 5.04 20.75 -0.75
C ARG A 74 5.51 19.56 -1.60
N ARG A 75 6.36 18.69 -1.06
CA ARG A 75 6.86 17.50 -1.77
C ARG A 75 5.79 16.40 -1.86
N LEU A 76 4.92 16.32 -0.86
CA LEU A 76 3.85 15.32 -0.78
C LEU A 76 2.54 15.77 -1.44
N GLU A 77 2.37 17.06 -1.75
CA GLU A 77 1.13 17.64 -2.28
C GLU A 77 0.55 16.85 -3.46
N ALA A 78 1.38 16.56 -4.48
CA ALA A 78 0.94 15.80 -5.65
C ALA A 78 0.54 14.35 -5.30
N ALA A 79 1.26 13.73 -4.36
CA ALA A 79 0.95 12.37 -3.91
C ALA A 79 -0.33 12.32 -3.06
N CYS A 80 -0.58 13.30 -2.20
CA CYS A 80 -1.83 13.43 -1.45
C CYS A 80 -3.03 13.62 -2.39
N ALA A 81 -2.88 14.47 -3.40
CA ALA A 81 -3.90 14.69 -4.42
C ALA A 81 -4.18 13.40 -5.20
N GLN A 82 -3.13 12.66 -5.60
CA GLN A 82 -3.28 11.40 -6.31
C GLN A 82 -3.93 10.32 -5.44
N LEU A 83 -3.54 10.19 -4.17
CA LEU A 83 -4.16 9.21 -3.26
C LEU A 83 -5.64 9.53 -3.01
N SER A 84 -6.01 10.83 -3.02
CA SER A 84 -7.40 11.26 -2.99
C SER A 84 -8.18 10.90 -4.26
N ALA A 85 -7.53 10.94 -5.44
CA ALA A 85 -8.12 10.46 -6.69
C ALA A 85 -8.28 8.93 -6.68
N ASP A 86 -7.26 8.20 -6.23
CA ASP A 86 -7.31 6.74 -6.13
C ASP A 86 -8.38 6.26 -5.15
N ARG A 87 -8.65 7.00 -4.06
CA ARG A 87 -9.80 6.72 -3.18
C ARG A 87 -11.14 6.81 -3.90
N ARG A 88 -11.32 7.80 -4.80
CA ARG A 88 -12.53 7.87 -5.64
C ARG A 88 -12.61 6.69 -6.59
N TRP A 89 -11.47 6.29 -7.17
CA TRP A 89 -11.37 5.10 -8.00
C TRP A 89 -11.74 3.83 -7.23
N LEU A 90 -11.21 3.61 -6.02
CA LEU A 90 -11.58 2.48 -5.16
C LEU A 90 -13.08 2.41 -4.87
N ALA A 91 -13.74 3.56 -4.62
CA ALA A 91 -15.18 3.61 -4.44
C ALA A 91 -15.96 3.15 -5.70
N GLN A 92 -15.47 3.49 -6.91
CA GLN A 92 -16.05 3.00 -8.16
C GLN A 92 -15.84 1.49 -8.32
N LEU A 93 -14.68 0.96 -7.91
CA LEU A 93 -14.42 -0.48 -7.91
C LEU A 93 -15.42 -1.21 -7.02
N SER A 94 -15.67 -0.72 -5.80
CA SER A 94 -16.65 -1.34 -4.88
C SER A 94 -18.07 -1.40 -5.46
N VAL A 95 -18.49 -0.39 -6.22
CA VAL A 95 -19.78 -0.41 -6.93
C VAL A 95 -19.80 -1.50 -8.00
N LYS A 96 -18.69 -1.67 -8.74
CA LYS A 96 -18.56 -2.68 -9.80
C LYS A 96 -18.53 -4.10 -9.24
N THR A 97 -17.82 -4.32 -8.13
CA THR A 97 -17.46 -5.65 -7.64
C THR A 97 -18.25 -6.11 -6.42
N GLY A 98 -19.01 -5.23 -5.75
CA GLY A 98 -19.55 -5.50 -4.42
C GLY A 98 -20.43 -6.75 -4.26
N HIS A 99 -21.08 -7.20 -5.34
CA HIS A 99 -21.90 -8.43 -5.33
C HIS A 99 -21.08 -9.74 -5.28
N LEU A 100 -19.75 -9.66 -5.46
CA LEU A 100 -18.85 -10.82 -5.52
C LEU A 100 -18.08 -11.07 -4.22
N VAL A 101 -18.25 -10.22 -3.20
CA VAL A 101 -17.57 -10.37 -1.91
C VAL A 101 -18.16 -11.53 -1.13
N GLU A 102 -17.31 -12.43 -0.63
CA GLU A 102 -17.73 -13.57 0.17
C GLU A 102 -18.15 -13.13 1.57
N LEU A 103 -19.38 -13.43 1.96
CA LEU A 103 -19.91 -13.02 3.26
C LEU A 103 -19.36 -13.87 4.42
N SER A 104 -18.94 -15.10 4.14
CA SER A 104 -18.36 -15.99 5.15
C SER A 104 -17.07 -15.40 5.72
N GLY A 105 -17.01 -15.29 7.05
CA GLY A 105 -15.86 -14.71 7.77
C GLY A 105 -15.58 -13.23 7.45
N LEU A 106 -16.51 -12.54 6.76
CA LEU A 106 -16.29 -11.16 6.32
C LEU A 106 -16.08 -10.22 7.51
N SER A 107 -16.94 -10.29 8.53
CA SER A 107 -16.85 -9.40 9.71
C SER A 107 -15.52 -9.50 10.44
N GLU A 108 -14.95 -10.71 10.56
CA GLU A 108 -13.63 -10.91 11.18
C GLU A 108 -12.51 -10.33 10.30
N SER A 109 -12.62 -10.54 8.99
CA SER A 109 -11.66 -10.01 8.01
C SER A 109 -11.70 -8.48 7.99
N GLU A 110 -12.88 -7.86 8.02
CA GLU A 110 -13.05 -6.41 8.12
C GLU A 110 -12.47 -5.85 9.42
N PHE A 111 -12.69 -6.55 10.54
CA PHE A 111 -12.09 -6.17 11.83
C PHE A 111 -10.56 -6.19 11.75
N ALA A 112 -9.98 -7.24 11.16
CA ALA A 112 -8.53 -7.32 10.95
C ALA A 112 -8.01 -6.14 10.11
N VAL A 113 -8.68 -5.80 9.00
CA VAL A 113 -8.28 -4.67 8.14
C VAL A 113 -8.44 -3.32 8.84
N ARG A 114 -9.47 -3.14 9.67
CA ARG A 114 -9.61 -1.92 10.51
C ARG A 114 -8.48 -1.79 11.53
N ASN A 115 -7.97 -2.91 12.07
CA ASN A 115 -6.79 -2.89 12.94
C ASN A 115 -5.52 -2.51 12.15
N LEU A 116 -5.35 -3.01 10.91
CA LEU A 116 -4.27 -2.58 10.03
C LEU A 116 -4.32 -1.07 9.77
N ARG A 117 -5.51 -0.53 9.49
CA ARG A 117 -5.72 0.91 9.33
C ARG A 117 -5.30 1.67 10.59
N THR A 118 -5.73 1.22 11.76
CA THR A 118 -5.37 1.88 13.03
C THR A 118 -3.85 1.88 13.27
N ALA A 119 -3.18 0.76 12.99
CA ALA A 119 -1.73 0.66 13.08
C ALA A 119 -1.03 1.62 12.10
N MET A 120 -1.51 1.68 10.86
CA MET A 120 -1.04 2.59 9.81
C MET A 120 -1.15 4.06 10.24
N MET A 121 -2.27 4.47 10.83
CA MET A 121 -2.47 5.83 11.34
C MET A 121 -1.55 6.15 12.52
N THR A 122 -1.31 5.17 13.40
CA THR A 122 -0.39 5.30 14.53
C THR A 122 1.06 5.52 14.06
N LEU A 123 1.48 4.82 13.00
CA LEU A 123 2.79 5.02 12.39
C LEU A 123 2.95 6.42 11.81
N ALA A 124 1.95 6.90 11.08
CA ALA A 124 1.94 8.23 10.48
C ALA A 124 2.01 9.35 11.52
N GLN A 125 1.40 9.15 12.69
CA GLN A 125 1.39 10.11 13.81
C GLN A 125 2.60 9.97 14.75
N SER A 126 3.53 9.06 14.46
CA SER A 126 4.66 8.80 15.35
C SER A 126 5.56 10.03 15.52
N GLN A 127 5.83 10.40 16.77
CA GLN A 127 6.74 11.50 17.10
C GLN A 127 8.22 11.12 16.97
N ARG A 128 8.54 9.86 16.65
CA ARG A 128 9.92 9.42 16.44
C ARG A 128 10.44 10.06 15.16
N GLN A 129 11.46 10.91 15.28
CA GLN A 129 12.06 11.63 14.15
C GLN A 129 12.44 10.66 13.02
N GLY A 130 11.92 10.90 11.82
CA GLY A 130 12.13 10.05 10.64
C GLY A 130 11.06 8.96 10.42
N CYS A 131 10.24 8.60 11.41
CA CYS A 131 9.23 7.56 11.24
C CYS A 131 8.18 7.94 10.17
N GLY A 132 7.59 9.14 10.27
CA GLY A 132 6.63 9.63 9.27
C GLY A 132 7.23 9.77 7.86
N LEU A 133 8.50 10.18 7.76
CA LEU A 133 9.25 10.21 6.49
C LEU A 133 9.37 8.80 5.88
N GLY A 134 9.72 7.81 6.72
CA GLY A 134 9.76 6.40 6.32
C GLY A 134 8.41 5.88 5.85
N VAL A 135 7.33 6.20 6.58
CA VAL A 135 5.97 5.83 6.19
C VAL A 135 5.62 6.41 4.81
N ALA A 136 5.87 7.70 4.59
CA ALA A 136 5.64 8.32 3.29
C ALA A 136 6.48 7.66 2.18
N LEU A 137 7.75 7.34 2.44
CA LEU A 137 8.59 6.62 1.49
C LEU A 137 8.04 5.23 1.15
N GLY A 138 7.55 4.51 2.16
CA GLY A 138 6.88 3.22 1.99
C GLY A 138 5.66 3.33 1.07
N VAL A 139 4.76 4.28 1.34
CA VAL A 139 3.58 4.54 0.51
C VAL A 139 3.98 4.78 -0.95
N LEU A 140 4.96 5.67 -1.18
CA LEU A 140 5.42 6.04 -2.52
C LEU A 140 6.16 4.92 -3.26
N SER A 141 6.68 3.92 -2.55
CA SER A 141 7.39 2.77 -3.14
C SER A 141 6.43 1.62 -3.48
N ASP A 142 5.33 1.51 -2.73
CA ASP A 142 4.49 0.32 -2.72
C ASP A 142 3.12 0.55 -3.37
N TRP A 143 2.39 1.58 -2.97
CA TRP A 143 1.02 1.83 -3.46
C TRP A 143 0.91 2.00 -4.98
N PRO A 144 1.81 2.73 -5.69
CA PRO A 144 1.74 2.82 -7.15
C PRO A 144 1.81 1.45 -7.84
N LYS A 145 2.63 0.53 -7.31
CA LYS A 145 2.77 -0.84 -7.85
C LYS A 145 1.51 -1.65 -7.59
N LEU A 146 1.00 -1.63 -6.36
CA LEU A 146 -0.24 -2.32 -5.98
C LEU A 146 -1.44 -1.82 -6.80
N ARG A 147 -1.59 -0.50 -6.96
CA ARG A 147 -2.63 0.13 -7.78
C ARG A 147 -2.54 -0.34 -9.23
N ALA A 148 -1.35 -0.35 -9.83
CA ALA A 148 -1.16 -0.79 -11.21
C ALA A 148 -1.48 -2.27 -11.40
N ALA A 149 -1.04 -3.12 -10.46
CA ALA A 149 -1.33 -4.55 -10.49
C ALA A 149 -2.84 -4.84 -10.32
N LEU A 150 -3.53 -4.12 -9.44
CA LEU A 150 -4.98 -4.22 -9.27
C LEU A 150 -5.73 -3.79 -10.53
N ASP A 151 -5.31 -2.70 -11.17
CA ASP A 151 -5.93 -2.20 -12.39
C ASP A 151 -5.77 -3.20 -13.56
N LEU A 152 -4.58 -3.80 -13.70
CA LEU A 152 -4.33 -4.85 -14.68
C LEU A 152 -5.20 -6.08 -14.41
N ALA A 153 -5.18 -6.60 -13.18
CA ALA A 153 -5.98 -7.76 -12.79
C ALA A 153 -7.47 -7.52 -13.01
N GLY A 154 -7.98 -6.33 -12.63
CA GLY A 154 -9.37 -5.96 -12.84
C GLY A 154 -9.76 -5.82 -14.31
N THR A 155 -8.89 -5.26 -15.14
CA THR A 155 -9.10 -5.17 -16.60
C THR A 155 -9.23 -6.54 -17.23
N LEU A 156 -8.37 -7.49 -16.83
CA LEU A 156 -8.39 -8.87 -17.35
C LEU A 156 -9.61 -9.65 -16.83
N ALA A 157 -9.93 -9.51 -15.55
CA ALA A 157 -11.03 -10.22 -14.89
C ALA A 157 -12.41 -9.76 -15.41
N PHE A 158 -12.63 -8.45 -15.54
CA PHE A 158 -13.95 -7.90 -15.84
C PHE A 158 -14.21 -7.59 -17.32
N SER A 159 -13.23 -7.82 -18.21
CA SER A 159 -13.28 -7.66 -19.69
C SER A 159 -13.72 -6.28 -20.21
N ALA A 160 -14.94 -5.83 -19.90
CA ALA A 160 -15.51 -4.54 -20.27
C ALA A 160 -16.12 -3.81 -19.05
N GLY A 161 -15.84 -2.50 -18.97
CA GLY A 161 -16.41 -1.62 -17.94
C GLY A 161 -15.76 -1.76 -16.56
N TRP A 162 -14.50 -2.18 -16.50
CA TRP A 162 -13.64 -1.91 -15.35
C TRP A 162 -13.34 -0.41 -15.30
N PRO A 163 -13.58 0.29 -14.18
CA PRO A 163 -13.20 1.68 -14.06
C PRO A 163 -11.67 1.80 -14.10
N SER A 164 -11.13 2.41 -15.14
CA SER A 164 -9.70 2.74 -15.18
C SER A 164 -9.44 3.99 -14.35
N PRO A 165 -8.32 4.05 -13.63
CA PRO A 165 -7.96 5.22 -12.85
C PRO A 165 -7.57 6.39 -13.77
N GLU A 166 -8.05 7.59 -13.45
CA GLU A 166 -7.99 8.79 -14.31
C GLU A 166 -6.56 9.26 -14.64
N THR A 167 -5.63 9.09 -13.71
CA THR A 167 -4.26 9.63 -13.79
C THR A 167 -3.25 8.66 -13.21
N GLY A 168 -2.04 8.62 -13.78
CA GLY A 168 -0.91 7.86 -13.22
C GLY A 168 -0.30 8.51 -11.98
N TRP A 169 0.51 7.74 -11.23
CA TRP A 169 1.20 8.25 -10.05
C TRP A 169 2.32 9.25 -10.40
N PRO A 170 2.53 10.31 -9.58
CA PRO A 170 3.55 11.31 -9.82
C PRO A 170 4.96 10.72 -9.65
N GLN A 171 5.64 10.44 -10.76
CA GLN A 171 6.97 9.81 -10.78
C GLN A 171 8.02 10.58 -9.95
N GLY A 172 7.92 11.91 -9.89
CA GLY A 172 8.85 12.76 -9.15
C GLY A 172 8.68 12.73 -7.63
N ALA A 173 7.51 12.35 -7.10
CA ALA A 173 7.23 12.45 -5.66
C ALA A 173 8.19 11.58 -4.83
N ARG A 174 8.41 10.33 -5.28
CA ARG A 174 9.35 9.40 -4.64
C ARG A 174 10.78 9.93 -4.67
N HIS A 175 11.22 10.47 -5.81
CA HIS A 175 12.56 11.03 -5.98
C HIS A 175 12.79 12.26 -5.08
N THR A 176 11.83 13.18 -5.04
CA THR A 176 11.94 14.38 -4.19
C THR A 176 11.97 14.08 -2.68
N LEU A 177 11.46 12.93 -2.27
CA LEU A 177 11.50 12.48 -0.88
C LEU A 177 12.83 11.79 -0.55
N LEU A 178 13.55 11.28 -1.56
CA LEU A 178 14.82 10.58 -1.38
C LEU A 178 15.90 11.50 -0.80
N ASP A 179 16.00 12.75 -1.27
CA ASP A 179 16.96 13.73 -0.75
C ASP A 179 16.81 13.95 0.78
N GLU A 180 15.57 13.98 1.26
CA GLU A 180 15.27 14.11 2.70
C GLU A 180 15.64 12.85 3.48
N VAL A 181 15.47 11.68 2.84
CA VAL A 181 15.87 10.38 3.41
C VAL A 181 17.39 10.28 3.47
N GLU A 182 18.12 10.71 2.45
CA GLU A 182 19.59 10.75 2.45
C GLU A 182 20.11 11.60 3.61
N GLY A 183 19.54 12.79 3.81
CA GLY A 183 19.85 13.63 4.97
C GLY A 183 19.55 12.94 6.31
N ALA A 184 18.45 12.20 6.40
CA ALA A 184 18.08 11.44 7.60
C ALA A 184 19.05 10.30 7.93
N PHE A 185 19.74 9.75 6.91
CA PHE A 185 20.73 8.68 7.10
C PHE A 185 22.06 9.18 7.70
N ALA A 186 22.28 10.49 7.79
CA ALA A 186 23.43 11.04 8.50
C ALA A 186 23.45 10.73 10.02
N ALA A 187 22.30 10.40 10.61
CA ALA A 187 22.16 10.05 12.01
C ALA A 187 21.51 8.67 12.19
N LEU A 188 22.25 7.72 12.77
CA LEU A 188 21.80 6.33 12.94
C LEU A 188 20.42 6.16 13.61
N PRO A 189 20.05 6.92 14.67
CA PRO A 189 18.71 6.81 15.26
C PRO A 189 17.59 7.18 14.27
N THR A 190 17.81 8.21 13.45
CA THR A 190 16.85 8.68 12.44
C THR A 190 16.76 7.70 11.27
N ALA A 191 17.91 7.21 10.77
CA ALA A 191 17.97 6.18 9.73
C ALA A 191 17.16 4.93 10.10
N ARG A 192 17.28 4.48 11.37
CA ARG A 192 16.50 3.36 11.91
C ARG A 192 15.01 3.65 11.97
N ALA A 193 14.62 4.87 12.35
CA ALA A 193 13.21 5.26 12.39
C ALA A 193 12.59 5.34 10.99
N VAL A 194 13.32 5.86 10.00
CA VAL A 194 12.92 5.85 8.58
C VAL A 194 12.74 4.42 8.09
N SER A 195 13.74 3.56 8.29
CA SER A 195 13.71 2.16 7.86
C SER A 195 12.56 1.39 8.53
N PHE A 196 12.31 1.66 9.81
CA PHE A 196 11.18 1.10 10.54
C PHE A 196 9.84 1.55 9.94
N GLY A 197 9.62 2.86 9.78
CA GLY A 197 8.37 3.40 9.25
C GLY A 197 8.05 2.86 7.86
N ALA A 198 9.05 2.81 6.98
CA ALA A 198 8.92 2.26 5.63
C ALA A 198 8.60 0.76 5.66
N GLY A 199 9.37 -0.02 6.43
CA GLY A 199 9.15 -1.47 6.53
C GLY A 199 7.79 -1.83 7.12
N GLN A 200 7.32 -1.10 8.14
CA GLN A 200 5.99 -1.33 8.71
C GLN A 200 4.88 -1.03 7.72
N TRP A 201 5.03 -0.02 6.86
CA TRP A 201 4.07 0.25 5.78
C TRP A 201 3.91 -0.95 4.85
N LEU A 202 5.01 -1.51 4.33
CA LEU A 202 4.93 -2.67 3.43
C LEU A 202 4.28 -3.88 4.10
N GLN A 203 4.47 -4.05 5.42
CA GLN A 203 3.80 -5.12 6.15
C GLN A 203 2.28 -4.97 6.15
N VAL A 204 1.74 -3.74 6.15
CA VAL A 204 0.30 -3.51 6.09
C VAL A 204 -0.29 -4.07 4.80
N HIS A 205 0.26 -3.72 3.63
CA HIS A 205 -0.23 -4.25 2.36
C HIS A 205 0.05 -5.74 2.19
N ALA A 206 1.21 -6.24 2.62
CA ALA A 206 1.51 -7.67 2.57
C ALA A 206 0.55 -8.49 3.45
N GLN A 207 0.14 -7.98 4.62
CA GLN A 207 -0.85 -8.62 5.49
C GLN A 207 -2.24 -8.61 4.85
N LEU A 208 -2.61 -7.49 4.22
CA LEU A 208 -3.85 -7.38 3.47
C LEU A 208 -3.91 -8.39 2.31
N LEU A 209 -2.86 -8.48 1.49
CA LEU A 209 -2.81 -9.39 0.36
C LEU A 209 -2.89 -10.86 0.80
N ARG A 210 -2.15 -11.24 1.85
CA ARG A 210 -2.26 -12.59 2.44
C ARG A 210 -3.67 -12.90 2.97
N LEU A 211 -4.37 -11.90 3.52
CA LEU A 211 -5.76 -12.07 3.95
C LEU A 211 -6.68 -12.36 2.74
N VAL A 212 -6.51 -11.62 1.64
CA VAL A 212 -7.26 -11.84 0.40
C VAL A 212 -6.95 -13.22 -0.19
N ASP A 213 -5.67 -13.59 -0.26
CA ASP A 213 -5.22 -14.91 -0.73
C ASP A 213 -5.90 -16.03 0.06
N ALA A 214 -5.86 -15.96 1.39
CA ALA A 214 -6.49 -16.94 2.28
C ALA A 214 -8.01 -17.03 2.07
N ARG A 215 -8.69 -15.89 1.88
CA ARG A 215 -10.14 -15.86 1.60
C ARG A 215 -10.47 -16.46 0.24
N CYS A 216 -9.62 -16.25 -0.75
CA CYS A 216 -9.83 -16.74 -2.12
C CYS A 216 -9.39 -18.19 -2.31
N GLY A 217 -8.76 -18.81 -1.31
CA GLY A 217 -8.19 -20.14 -1.44
C GLY A 217 -6.90 -20.17 -2.26
N HIS A 218 -6.27 -19.01 -2.49
CA HIS A 218 -4.93 -18.90 -3.03
C HIS A 218 -3.93 -19.24 -1.94
N SER A 219 -3.34 -20.43 -1.98
CA SER A 219 -2.09 -20.68 -1.27
C SER A 219 -0.95 -20.35 -2.22
N VAL A 220 -0.26 -19.23 -1.98
CA VAL A 220 1.07 -19.03 -2.56
C VAL A 220 1.94 -20.14 -1.99
N VAL A 221 2.43 -21.04 -2.85
CA VAL A 221 3.37 -22.08 -2.45
C VAL A 221 4.65 -21.36 -2.03
N SER A 222 4.86 -21.20 -0.73
CA SER A 222 6.11 -20.70 -0.18
C SER A 222 7.24 -21.60 -0.68
N SER A 223 8.07 -21.08 -1.58
CA SER A 223 9.35 -21.71 -1.98
C SER A 223 10.46 -21.22 -1.08
#